data_AF-A0A1C6NEJ5-F1
#
_entry.id   AF-A0A1C6NEJ5-F1
#
_cell.length_a   1.000
_cell.length_b   1.000
_cell.length_c   1.000
_cell.angle_alpha   90.00
_cell.angle_beta   90.00
_cell.angle_gamma   90.00
#
_symmetry.space_group_name_H-M   'P 1'
#
loop_
_entity.id
_entity.type
_entity.pdbx_description
1 polymer ?
#
loop_
_entity_poly.entity_id
_entity_poly.type
_entity_poly.pdbx_seq_one_letter_code
_entity_poly.pdbx_strand_id
1 'polypeptide(L)'
;MPQEASRRRIAGKLGFSETVFVDDPERGQIDIHTPSLRLPFAGHPCVGAAWLLDVPELVTPAGVVGARQDGEFSWIEALPEWAPERTLRQYASAAEVDALEVPPPGEWIYAWAWEEEAAGRIRARAFPGRDDGVREDEATGAAALLLTAELGRALNIRQGLGSQILTAPQPYGWVEVGGRVRLTHSGLPLPR
;
A
#
# COMPACT_ATOMS: atom_id res chain seq x y z
N MET A 1 19.91 -11.41 9.87
CA MET A 1 19.17 -10.46 9.01
C MET A 1 20.10 -9.36 8.52
N PRO A 2 20.04 -8.92 7.26
CA PRO A 2 20.96 -7.88 6.74
C PRO A 2 20.77 -6.55 7.47
N GLN A 3 21.86 -5.78 7.65
CA GLN A 3 21.79 -4.40 8.13
C GLN A 3 20.99 -3.50 7.18
N GLU A 4 20.41 -2.40 7.67
CA GLU A 4 19.48 -1.52 6.94
C GLU A 4 19.99 -1.10 5.54
N ALA A 5 21.25 -0.66 5.44
CA ALA A 5 21.85 -0.27 4.16
C ALA A 5 21.90 -1.42 3.13
N SER A 6 21.98 -2.67 3.60
CA SER A 6 21.90 -3.85 2.74
C SER A 6 20.48 -4.18 2.30
N ARG A 7 19.48 -3.96 3.15
CA ARG A 7 18.06 -4.10 2.79
C ARG A 7 17.65 -3.12 1.71
N ARG A 8 17.99 -1.83 1.88
CA ARG A 8 17.72 -0.79 0.87
C ARG A 8 18.40 -1.11 -0.47
N ARG A 9 19.66 -1.57 -0.45
CA ARG A 9 20.36 -2.00 -1.67
C ARG A 9 19.67 -3.18 -2.35
N ILE A 10 19.13 -4.14 -1.59
CA ILE A 10 18.36 -5.27 -2.14
C ILE A 10 17.06 -4.74 -2.76
N ALA A 11 16.30 -3.90 -2.05
CA ALA A 11 15.06 -3.30 -2.56
C ALA A 11 15.29 -2.56 -3.89
N GLY A 12 16.35 -1.74 -3.97
CA GLY A 12 16.73 -1.05 -5.20
C GLY A 12 17.13 -1.97 -6.35
N LYS A 13 17.71 -3.15 -6.06
CA LYS A 13 18.01 -4.15 -7.10
C LYS A 13 16.78 -4.90 -7.59
N LEU A 14 15.78 -5.08 -6.74
CA LEU A 14 14.54 -5.78 -7.08
C LEU A 14 13.61 -4.92 -7.96
N GLY A 15 13.62 -3.61 -7.76
CA GLY A 15 12.87 -2.66 -8.59
C GLY A 15 11.34 -2.70 -8.38
N PHE A 16 10.88 -3.21 -7.24
CA PHE A 16 9.47 -3.09 -6.81
C PHE A 16 9.25 -1.79 -6.02
N SER A 17 7.99 -1.33 -5.93
CA SER A 17 7.59 -0.17 -5.12
C SER A 17 8.09 -0.30 -3.67
N GLU A 18 7.91 -1.50 -3.10
CA GLU A 18 8.38 -1.88 -1.77
C GLU A 18 8.91 -3.32 -1.76
N THR A 19 9.74 -3.60 -0.76
CA THR A 19 10.25 -4.93 -0.42
C THR A 19 10.04 -5.14 1.08
N VAL A 20 9.38 -6.25 1.43
CA VAL A 20 9.19 -6.68 2.82
C VAL A 20 10.30 -7.65 3.19
N PHE A 21 11.01 -7.36 4.25
CA PHE A 21 11.95 -8.28 4.88
C PHE A 21 11.28 -8.88 6.12
N VAL A 22 11.17 -10.21 6.14
CA VAL A 22 10.61 -10.93 7.29
C VAL A 22 11.75 -11.22 8.26
N ASP A 23 11.67 -10.63 9.46
CA ASP A 23 12.64 -10.76 10.54
C ASP A 23 12.35 -12.00 11.41
N ASP A 24 11.06 -12.25 11.68
CA ASP A 24 10.56 -13.42 12.40
C ASP A 24 9.21 -13.83 11.80
N PRO A 25 9.14 -14.94 11.04
CA PRO A 25 7.90 -15.34 10.36
C PRO A 25 6.84 -15.84 11.34
N GLU A 26 7.21 -16.47 12.46
CA GLU A 26 6.26 -16.99 13.45
C GLU A 26 5.60 -15.86 14.25
N ARG A 27 6.34 -14.76 14.45
CA ARG A 27 5.83 -13.56 15.15
C ARG A 27 5.34 -12.47 14.22
N GLY A 28 5.35 -12.69 12.90
CA GLY A 28 4.97 -11.67 11.91
C GLY A 28 5.85 -10.42 11.95
N GLN A 29 7.10 -10.50 12.44
CA GLN A 29 7.97 -9.33 12.52
C GLN A 29 8.52 -8.99 11.14
N ILE A 30 8.23 -7.79 10.66
CA ILE A 30 8.60 -7.37 9.31
C ILE A 30 9.23 -5.98 9.29
N ASP A 31 10.00 -5.74 8.22
CA ASP A 31 10.63 -4.46 7.93
C ASP A 31 10.43 -4.10 6.47
N ILE A 32 9.98 -2.88 6.20
CA ILE A 32 9.50 -2.48 4.87
C ILE A 32 10.44 -1.43 4.29
N HIS A 33 10.92 -1.67 3.08
CA HIS A 33 11.83 -0.77 2.38
C HIS A 33 11.32 -0.48 1.00
N THR A 34 11.40 0.79 0.62
CA THR A 34 11.38 1.22 -0.78
C THR A 34 12.82 1.21 -1.31
N PRO A 35 13.05 1.44 -2.62
CA PRO A 35 14.41 1.60 -3.14
C PRO A 35 15.22 2.71 -2.44
N SER A 36 14.54 3.75 -1.94
CA SER A 36 15.16 4.97 -1.41
C SER A 36 15.15 5.07 0.12
N LEU A 37 14.15 4.53 0.80
CA LEU A 37 13.98 4.68 2.26
C LEU A 37 13.23 3.53 2.94
N ARG A 38 13.47 3.38 4.24
CA ARG A 38 12.73 2.48 5.14
C ARG A 38 11.39 3.12 5.51
N LEU A 39 10.31 2.36 5.42
CA LEU A 39 8.97 2.79 5.80
C LEU A 39 8.60 2.28 7.20
N PRO A 40 7.94 3.09 8.05
CA PRO A 40 7.41 2.61 9.31
C PRO A 40 6.18 1.69 9.12
N PHE A 41 5.44 1.88 8.02
CA PHE A 41 4.28 1.10 7.62
C PHE A 41 4.02 1.24 6.11
N ALA A 42 3.46 0.21 5.48
CA ALA A 42 2.91 0.27 4.14
C ALA A 42 1.74 -0.71 3.99
N GLY A 43 0.61 -0.25 3.43
CA GLY A 43 -0.63 -1.04 3.38
C GLY A 43 -0.53 -2.31 2.54
N HIS A 44 -0.38 -2.20 1.21
CA HIS A 44 -0.36 -3.39 0.35
C HIS A 44 0.80 -4.37 0.65
N PRO A 45 2.00 -3.93 1.09
CA PRO A 45 3.05 -4.84 1.52
C PRO A 45 2.65 -5.63 2.77
N CYS A 46 1.97 -5.01 3.74
CA CYS A 46 1.42 -5.71 4.90
C CYS A 46 0.31 -6.71 4.48
N VAL A 47 -0.59 -6.34 3.57
CA VAL A 47 -1.61 -7.28 3.04
C VAL A 47 -0.95 -8.51 2.40
N GLY A 48 0.06 -8.31 1.56
CA GLY A 48 0.80 -9.41 0.92
C GLY A 48 1.59 -10.27 1.91
N ALA A 49 2.22 -9.65 2.91
CA ALA A 49 2.97 -10.36 3.94
C ALA A 49 2.06 -11.18 4.85
N ALA A 50 0.92 -10.62 5.27
CA ALA A 50 -0.08 -11.32 6.08
C ALA A 50 -0.62 -12.55 5.35
N TRP A 51 -0.94 -12.41 4.06
CA TRP A 51 -1.36 -13.52 3.20
C TRP A 51 -0.29 -14.60 3.08
N LEU A 52 0.98 -14.20 2.93
CA LEU A 52 2.08 -15.15 2.74
C LEU A 52 2.44 -15.91 4.02
N LEU A 53 2.43 -15.23 5.17
CA LEU A 53 2.86 -15.77 6.45
C LEU A 53 1.72 -16.49 7.19
N ASP A 54 0.47 -16.21 6.84
CA ASP A 54 -0.73 -16.76 7.50
C ASP A 54 -0.73 -16.54 9.02
N VAL A 55 -0.46 -15.29 9.42
CA VAL A 55 -0.39 -14.84 10.82
C VAL A 55 -1.53 -13.86 11.14
N PRO A 56 -2.03 -13.83 12.38
CA PRO A 56 -3.10 -12.90 12.78
C PRO A 56 -2.61 -11.46 12.99
N GLU A 57 -1.31 -11.25 13.07
CA GLU A 57 -0.71 -9.92 13.32
C GLU A 57 0.63 -9.79 12.60
N LEU A 58 0.94 -8.58 12.14
CA LEU A 58 2.26 -8.19 11.67
C LEU A 58 2.84 -7.12 12.60
N VAL A 59 4.08 -7.29 13.05
CA VAL A 59 4.78 -6.30 13.85
C VAL A 59 5.63 -5.44 12.93
N THR A 60 5.24 -4.18 12.80
CA THR A 60 5.95 -3.16 12.01
C THR A 60 6.61 -2.12 12.94
N PRO A 61 7.50 -1.26 12.43
CA PRO A 61 8.04 -0.15 13.22
C PRO A 61 6.97 0.84 13.71
N ALA A 62 5.84 0.97 13.02
CA ALA A 62 4.73 1.84 13.44
C ALA A 62 3.87 1.22 14.55
N GLY A 63 3.75 -0.11 14.59
CA GLY A 63 2.90 -0.82 15.53
C GLY A 63 2.50 -2.22 15.05
N VAL A 64 1.57 -2.82 15.80
CA VAL A 64 0.98 -4.13 15.50
C VAL A 64 -0.19 -3.95 14.55
N VAL A 65 -0.04 -4.47 13.34
CA VAL A 65 -1.07 -4.49 12.30
C VAL A 65 -1.89 -5.77 12.48
N GLY A 66 -3.18 -5.65 12.78
CA GLY A 66 -4.09 -6.81 12.80
C GLY A 66 -4.24 -7.38 11.39
N ALA A 67 -4.38 -8.70 11.26
CA ALA A 67 -4.50 -9.37 9.97
C ALA A 67 -5.53 -10.51 10.03
N ARG A 68 -6.28 -10.67 8.93
CA ARG A 68 -7.24 -11.77 8.78
C ARG A 68 -7.39 -12.19 7.32
N GLN A 69 -7.65 -13.48 7.13
CA GLN A 69 -8.05 -14.03 5.84
C GLN A 69 -9.56 -14.22 5.80
N ASP A 70 -10.19 -13.88 4.68
CA ASP A 70 -11.63 -13.99 4.45
C ASP A 70 -11.89 -14.44 3.02
N GLY A 71 -11.99 -15.75 2.84
CA GLY A 71 -12.10 -16.37 1.52
C GLY A 71 -10.90 -16.03 0.63
N GLU A 72 -11.15 -15.28 -0.44
CA GLU A 72 -10.12 -14.84 -1.39
C GLU A 72 -9.44 -13.51 -1.01
N PHE A 73 -9.88 -12.87 0.08
CA PHE A 73 -9.37 -11.58 0.53
C PHE A 73 -8.44 -11.73 1.73
N SER A 74 -7.33 -11.01 1.69
CA SER A 74 -6.49 -10.75 2.86
C SER A 74 -6.74 -9.32 3.32
N TRP A 75 -6.94 -9.15 4.62
CA TRP A 75 -7.23 -7.87 5.26
C TRP A 75 -6.17 -7.56 6.30
N ILE A 76 -5.89 -6.28 6.45
CA ILE A 76 -5.13 -5.71 7.56
C ILE A 76 -5.93 -4.62 8.26
N GLU A 77 -5.64 -4.37 9.52
CA GLU A 77 -6.11 -3.22 10.27
C GLU A 77 -4.93 -2.38 10.72
N ALA A 78 -4.95 -1.08 10.42
CA ALA A 78 -3.90 -0.14 10.78
C ALA A 78 -4.46 1.24 11.12
N LEU A 79 -3.69 2.03 11.86
CA LEU A 79 -4.03 3.42 12.16
C LEU A 79 -3.58 4.36 11.02
N PRO A 80 -4.39 5.37 10.65
CA PRO A 80 -4.02 6.36 9.63
C PRO A 80 -2.73 7.11 9.89
N GLU A 81 -2.44 7.43 11.14
CA GLU A 81 -1.23 8.13 11.56
C GLU A 81 0.07 7.33 11.32
N TRP A 82 -0.02 6.03 11.04
CA TRP A 82 1.15 5.21 10.68
C TRP A 82 1.58 5.40 9.23
N ALA A 83 0.64 5.79 8.36
CA ALA A 83 0.92 6.06 6.97
C ALA A 83 1.75 7.36 6.84
N PRO A 84 2.85 7.38 6.06
CA PRO A 84 3.51 8.62 5.71
C PRO A 84 2.53 9.57 5.02
N GLU A 85 2.67 10.88 5.23
CA GLU A 85 1.80 11.89 4.63
C GLU A 85 1.76 11.80 3.09
N ARG A 86 0.58 12.09 2.55
CA ARG A 86 0.25 12.02 1.12
C ARG A 86 -0.66 13.19 0.77
N THR A 87 -0.45 13.83 -0.37
CA THR A 87 -1.42 14.79 -0.90
C THR A 87 -2.56 14.03 -1.55
N LEU A 88 -3.72 13.99 -0.89
CA LEU A 88 -4.95 13.44 -1.47
C LEU A 88 -5.59 14.50 -2.35
N ARG A 89 -5.67 14.26 -3.66
CA ARG A 89 -6.17 15.22 -4.64
C ARG A 89 -7.38 14.67 -5.37
N GLN A 90 -8.55 15.22 -5.06
CA GLN A 90 -9.80 14.89 -5.74
C GLN A 90 -9.88 15.60 -7.10
N TYR A 91 -10.32 14.87 -8.13
CA TYR A 91 -10.62 15.34 -9.48
C TYR A 91 -12.11 15.20 -9.79
N ALA A 92 -12.58 15.86 -10.85
CA ALA A 92 -14.00 15.90 -11.15
C ALA A 92 -14.52 14.58 -11.73
N SER A 93 -13.67 13.79 -12.39
CA SER A 93 -14.06 12.50 -12.97
C SER A 93 -12.93 11.48 -13.04
N ALA A 94 -13.30 10.20 -13.11
CA ALA A 94 -12.35 9.12 -13.36
C ALA A 94 -11.57 9.30 -14.67
N ALA A 95 -12.21 9.87 -15.70
CA ALA A 95 -11.57 10.16 -16.97
C ALA A 95 -10.46 11.22 -16.86
N GLU A 96 -10.63 12.23 -15.99
CA GLU A 96 -9.56 13.19 -15.70
C GLU A 96 -8.39 12.50 -15.00
N VAL A 97 -8.65 11.64 -14.01
CA VAL A 97 -7.60 10.86 -13.33
C VAL A 97 -6.83 9.99 -14.33
N ASP A 98 -7.54 9.31 -15.22
CA ASP A 98 -6.93 8.47 -16.26
C ASP A 98 -6.09 9.29 -17.27
N ALA A 99 -6.50 10.52 -17.57
CA ALA A 99 -5.80 11.41 -18.49
C ALA A 99 -4.57 12.13 -17.88
N LEU A 100 -4.33 12.00 -16.57
CA LEU A 100 -3.19 12.67 -15.92
C LEU A 100 -1.86 12.20 -16.51
N GLU A 101 -1.01 13.16 -16.85
CA GLU A 101 0.41 12.92 -17.03
C GLU A 101 1.09 12.69 -15.67
N VAL A 102 2.23 12.00 -15.67
CA VAL A 102 3.02 11.82 -14.45
C VAL A 102 3.51 13.21 -13.99
N PRO A 103 3.18 13.65 -12.77
CA PRO A 103 3.63 14.95 -12.26
C PRO A 103 5.16 15.03 -12.16
N PRO A 104 5.74 16.25 -12.17
CA PRO A 104 7.15 16.43 -11.85
C PRO A 104 7.51 15.83 -10.48
N PRO A 105 8.76 15.36 -10.29
CA PRO A 105 9.23 14.86 -8.99
C PRO A 105 9.08 15.90 -7.88
N GLY A 106 8.85 15.43 -6.65
CA GLY A 106 8.80 16.25 -5.44
C GLY A 106 7.62 15.94 -4.53
N GLU A 107 6.39 16.17 -5.01
CA GLU A 107 5.17 15.95 -4.21
C GLU A 107 4.65 14.52 -4.36
N TRP A 108 4.29 13.88 -3.25
CA TRP A 108 3.58 12.61 -3.29
C TRP A 108 2.08 12.88 -3.49
N ILE A 109 1.55 12.51 -4.66
CA ILE A 109 0.16 12.79 -5.04
C ILE A 109 -0.64 11.49 -5.14
N TYR A 110 -1.75 11.43 -4.42
CA TYR A 110 -2.80 10.44 -4.61
C TYR A 110 -3.98 11.08 -5.34
N ALA A 111 -4.00 10.93 -6.67
CA ALA A 111 -5.05 11.48 -7.51
C ALA A 111 -6.25 10.54 -7.51
N TRP A 112 -7.44 11.05 -7.20
CA TRP A 112 -8.63 10.21 -7.15
C TRP A 112 -9.89 10.95 -7.62
N ALA A 113 -10.90 10.20 -8.04
CA ALA A 113 -12.22 10.71 -8.34
C ALA A 113 -13.29 9.66 -8.04
N TRP A 114 -14.50 10.12 -7.73
CA TRP A 114 -15.64 9.22 -7.61
C TRP A 114 -16.00 8.63 -8.99
N GLU A 115 -16.14 7.31 -9.04
CA GLU A 115 -16.82 6.61 -10.14
C GLU A 115 -18.31 6.44 -9.83
N GLU A 116 -18.63 6.10 -8.58
CA GLU A 116 -19.99 6.12 -8.04
C GLU A 116 -19.92 6.40 -6.54
N GLU A 117 -20.17 7.66 -6.16
CA GLU A 117 -20.06 8.10 -4.78
C GLU A 117 -21.04 7.38 -3.85
N ALA A 118 -22.26 7.07 -4.30
CA ALA A 118 -23.25 6.36 -3.48
C ALA A 118 -22.74 4.98 -3.03
N ALA A 119 -22.01 4.27 -3.89
CA ALA A 119 -21.44 2.95 -3.58
C ALA A 119 -19.97 3.01 -3.10
N GLY A 120 -19.42 4.20 -2.89
CA GLY A 120 -18.03 4.36 -2.45
C GLY A 120 -16.99 3.92 -3.50
N ARG A 121 -17.34 3.88 -4.79
CA ARG A 121 -16.41 3.47 -5.86
C ARG A 121 -15.53 4.63 -6.30
N ILE A 122 -14.23 4.41 -6.28
CA ILE A 122 -13.21 5.42 -6.60
C ILE A 122 -12.27 4.90 -7.68
N ARG A 123 -11.94 5.78 -8.62
CA ARG A 123 -10.78 5.64 -9.49
C ARG A 123 -9.60 6.40 -8.87
N ALA A 124 -8.45 5.75 -8.69
CA ALA A 124 -7.25 6.38 -8.16
C ALA A 124 -5.97 6.09 -8.97
N ARG A 125 -4.99 6.99 -8.90
CA ARG A 125 -3.61 6.82 -9.36
C ARG A 125 -2.66 7.44 -8.34
N ALA A 126 -1.52 6.81 -8.10
CA ALA A 126 -0.58 7.24 -7.08
C ALA A 126 0.78 7.58 -7.68
N PHE A 127 1.24 8.80 -7.45
CA PHE A 127 2.49 9.33 -7.97
C PHE A 127 3.44 9.60 -6.81
N PRO A 128 4.47 8.76 -6.59
CA PRO A 128 5.38 8.91 -5.48
C PRO A 128 6.21 10.20 -5.50
N GLY A 129 6.43 10.78 -6.68
CA GLY A 129 7.28 11.96 -6.84
C GLY A 129 8.75 11.71 -6.49
N ARG A 130 9.18 10.45 -6.37
CA ARG A 130 10.54 10.05 -6.00
C ARG A 130 11.44 9.86 -7.21
N ASP A 131 12.72 10.15 -7.05
CA ASP A 131 13.76 9.90 -8.06
C ASP A 131 14.36 8.48 -7.93
N ASP A 132 13.50 7.47 -7.73
CA ASP A 132 13.91 6.07 -7.51
C ASP A 132 13.37 5.09 -8.55
N GLY A 133 12.92 5.63 -9.70
CA GLY A 133 12.43 4.87 -10.84
C GLY A 133 10.94 4.50 -10.76
N VAL A 134 10.29 4.66 -9.60
CA VAL A 134 8.86 4.41 -9.42
C VAL A 134 8.07 5.69 -9.69
N ARG A 135 7.65 5.85 -10.96
CA ARG A 135 6.88 7.02 -11.41
C ARG A 135 5.41 6.97 -10.99
N GLU A 136 4.84 5.77 -10.96
CA GLU A 136 3.46 5.51 -10.55
C GLU A 136 3.44 4.20 -9.77
N ASP A 137 2.71 4.18 -8.66
CA ASP A 137 2.55 3.00 -7.81
C ASP A 137 1.20 2.33 -8.10
N GLU A 138 1.25 1.02 -8.39
CA GLU A 138 0.10 0.25 -8.87
C GLU A 138 -0.98 0.06 -7.80
N ALA A 139 -0.58 -0.02 -6.52
CA ALA A 139 -1.49 -0.12 -5.38
C ALA A 139 -0.91 0.61 -4.17
N THR A 140 -1.63 1.54 -3.55
CA THR A 140 -1.08 2.32 -2.43
C THR A 140 -2.03 2.28 -1.25
N GLY A 141 -2.00 1.16 -0.51
CA GLY A 141 -2.84 0.95 0.67
C GLY A 141 -2.70 2.04 1.74
N ALA A 142 -1.52 2.66 1.89
CA ALA A 142 -1.33 3.77 2.82
C ALA A 142 -2.14 5.03 2.45
N ALA A 143 -2.22 5.37 1.16
CA ALA A 143 -3.01 6.51 0.69
C ALA A 143 -4.51 6.19 0.71
N ALA A 144 -4.89 4.96 0.35
CA ALA A 144 -6.26 4.47 0.50
C ALA A 144 -6.74 4.55 1.95
N LEU A 145 -5.87 4.19 2.89
CA LEU A 145 -6.14 4.23 4.32
C LEU A 145 -6.38 5.68 4.79
N LEU A 146 -5.49 6.61 4.43
CA LEU A 146 -5.67 8.05 4.71
C LEU A 146 -6.97 8.60 4.12
N LEU A 147 -7.27 8.27 2.86
CA LEU A 147 -8.49 8.72 2.19
C LEU A 147 -9.76 8.18 2.86
N THR A 148 -9.71 6.93 3.33
CA THR A 148 -10.82 6.30 4.07
C THR A 148 -11.08 7.02 5.39
N ALA A 149 -10.01 7.40 6.08
CA ALA A 149 -10.11 8.16 7.32
C ALA A 149 -10.66 9.58 7.07
N GLU A 150 -10.19 10.26 6.01
CA GLU A 150 -10.66 11.60 5.64
C GLU A 150 -12.16 11.61 5.26
N LEU A 151 -12.59 10.63 4.46
CA LEU A 151 -13.97 10.54 3.99
C LEU A 151 -14.92 9.87 5.01
N GLY A 152 -14.37 9.20 6.02
CA GLY A 152 -15.13 8.55 7.10
C GLY A 152 -16.08 7.45 6.62
N ARG A 153 -15.76 6.75 5.52
CA ARG A 153 -16.64 5.74 4.91
C ARG A 153 -15.89 4.64 4.18
N ALA A 154 -16.54 3.51 3.97
CA ALA A 154 -15.98 2.40 3.20
C ALA A 154 -15.80 2.77 1.71
N LEU A 155 -14.69 2.32 1.13
CA LEU A 155 -14.30 2.60 -0.26
C LEU A 155 -13.98 1.30 -1.01
N ASN A 156 -14.31 1.29 -2.30
CA ASN A 156 -13.89 0.30 -3.27
C ASN A 156 -13.07 1.02 -4.35
N ILE A 157 -11.76 0.91 -4.25
CA ILE A 157 -10.81 1.72 -5.00
C ILE A 157 -10.21 0.88 -6.11
N ARG A 158 -10.35 1.35 -7.35
CA ARG A 158 -9.63 0.87 -8.52
C ARG A 158 -8.40 1.74 -8.76
N GLN A 159 -7.23 1.24 -8.41
CA GLN A 159 -5.96 1.95 -8.56
C GLN A 159 -5.12 1.42 -9.73
N GLY A 160 -4.34 2.31 -10.36
CA GLY A 160 -3.33 1.92 -11.34
C GLY A 160 -3.94 1.28 -12.59
N LEU A 161 -3.33 0.20 -13.06
CA LEU A 161 -3.81 -0.60 -14.20
C LEU A 161 -5.00 -1.47 -13.85
N GLY A 162 -5.17 -1.85 -12.59
CA GLY A 162 -6.34 -2.67 -12.21
C GLY A 162 -6.37 -3.17 -10.77
N SER A 163 -5.52 -2.68 -9.89
CA SER A 163 -5.55 -3.08 -8.49
C SER A 163 -6.86 -2.69 -7.82
N GLN A 164 -7.46 -3.64 -7.08
CA GLN A 164 -8.62 -3.39 -6.23
C GLN A 164 -8.16 -3.30 -4.78
N ILE A 165 -8.47 -2.17 -4.14
CA ILE A 165 -8.24 -1.93 -2.72
C ILE A 165 -9.59 -1.67 -2.07
N LEU A 166 -9.93 -2.47 -1.07
CA LEU A 166 -11.14 -2.31 -0.27
C LEU A 166 -10.75 -1.72 1.07
N THR A 167 -11.52 -0.76 1.57
CA THR A 167 -11.25 -0.16 2.88
C THR A 167 -12.54 0.13 3.62
N ALA A 168 -12.46 0.14 4.96
CA ALA A 168 -13.54 0.65 5.79
C ALA A 168 -13.02 1.22 7.11
N PRO A 169 -13.65 2.29 7.64
CA PRO A 169 -13.40 2.75 9.00
C PRO A 169 -13.80 1.68 10.01
N GLN A 170 -13.01 1.55 11.06
CA GLN A 170 -13.21 0.67 12.20
C GLN A 170 -13.29 1.48 13.50
N PRO A 171 -13.76 0.88 14.61
CA PRO A 171 -13.77 1.54 15.92
C PRO A 171 -12.39 2.10 16.31
N TYR A 172 -12.39 3.11 17.18
CA TYR A 172 -11.16 3.70 17.73
C TYR A 172 -10.19 4.31 16.70
N GLY A 173 -10.69 4.70 15.53
CA GLY A 173 -9.88 5.38 14.50
C GLY A 173 -9.06 4.42 13.62
N TRP A 174 -9.26 3.11 13.77
CA TRP A 174 -8.66 2.12 12.89
C TRP A 174 -9.30 2.15 11.51
N VAL A 175 -8.57 1.66 10.52
CA VAL A 175 -9.07 1.42 9.17
C VAL A 175 -8.64 0.03 8.75
N GLU A 176 -9.59 -0.75 8.26
CA GLU A 176 -9.26 -2.00 7.57
C GLU A 176 -8.93 -1.71 6.10
N VAL A 177 -7.93 -2.42 5.57
CA VAL A 177 -7.52 -2.38 4.17
C VAL A 177 -7.38 -3.81 3.69
N GLY A 178 -8.02 -4.15 2.58
CA GLY A 178 -8.02 -5.50 2.04
C GLY A 178 -7.90 -5.54 0.54
N GLY A 179 -7.52 -6.71 0.05
CA GLY A 179 -7.40 -7.01 -1.37
C GLY A 179 -7.15 -8.49 -1.62
N ARG A 180 -7.22 -8.88 -2.89
CA ARG A 180 -6.80 -10.22 -3.31
C ARG A 180 -5.30 -10.22 -3.52
N VAL A 181 -4.65 -11.30 -3.09
CA VAL A 181 -3.21 -11.50 -3.27
C VAL A 181 -2.96 -12.67 -4.20
N ARG A 182 -2.02 -12.51 -5.13
CA ARG A 182 -1.60 -13.57 -6.05
C ARG A 182 -0.09 -13.73 -6.01
N LEU A 183 0.38 -14.94 -5.73
CA LEU A 183 1.78 -15.29 -5.88
C LEU A 183 2.15 -15.28 -7.38
N THR A 184 3.07 -14.41 -7.77
CA THR A 184 3.54 -14.30 -9.17
C THR A 184 4.81 -15.08 -9.42
N HIS A 185 5.70 -15.18 -8.42
CA HIS A 185 6.99 -15.85 -8.50
C HIS A 185 7.37 -16.45 -7.14
N SER A 186 8.10 -17.56 -7.13
CA SER A 186 8.73 -18.13 -5.92
C SER A 186 10.23 -18.37 -6.16
N GLY A 187 11.06 -18.08 -5.15
CA GLY A 187 12.52 -18.13 -5.24
C GLY A 187 13.19 -16.77 -5.41
N LEU A 188 14.54 -16.73 -5.42
CA LEU A 188 15.29 -15.50 -5.67
C LEU A 188 15.03 -15.02 -7.10
N PRO A 189 14.58 -13.77 -7.32
CA PRO A 189 14.43 -13.25 -8.67
C PRO A 189 15.80 -13.23 -9.34
N LEU A 190 15.86 -13.75 -10.57
CA LEU A 190 17.04 -13.62 -11.42
C LEU A 190 17.30 -12.11 -11.62
N PRO A 191 18.54 -11.62 -11.46
CA PRO A 191 18.83 -10.23 -11.78
C PRO A 191 18.42 -9.96 -13.23
N ARG A 192 17.70 -8.85 -13.45
CA ARG A 192 17.47 -8.32 -14.80
C ARG A 192 18.76 -7.78 -15.38
#